data_AF-A0A443RU69-F1
#
_entry.id   AF-A0A443RU69-F1
#
_cell.length_a   1.000
_cell.length_b   1.000
_cell.length_c   1.000
_cell.angle_alpha   90.00
_cell.angle_beta   90.00
_cell.angle_gamma   90.00
#
_symmetry.space_group_name_H-M   'P 1'
#
loop_
_entity.id
_entity.type
_entity.pdbx_description
1 polymer ?
#
loop_
_entity_poly.entity_id
_entity_poly.type
_entity_poly.pdbx_seq_one_letter_code
_entity_poly.pdbx_strand_id
1 'polypeptide(L)'
;VKQYATHELSVEQQLYYKEITEACVGSDETRRSEALQSLTGDSGLHQMLPRLCTFISEGVKVNVVQNNLALLIYLMRMVKALLENQTLYLEKYLHEIIPTVITCIVSKQLCMRPDIDNHWALRDFASRLLAQVCKNFNTSTNNIQTRITRLLSRALDNEKLPLSSQYGALSALCELGSEVQRAFVYKRLAMIGEKIRQVTEGGGNSVEKSAADHIRNLIIRVIPPTLKLIRQTPDILDEYRNDFGFLGPSLHAAVVRSRTAATPILPQIGGQQLPSSTTT
;
A
#
# COMPACT_ATOMS: atom_id res chain seq x y z
N VAL A 1 -3.31 -30.06 14.42
CA VAL A 1 -2.33 -28.97 14.26
C VAL A 1 -0.98 -29.50 14.72
N LYS A 2 -0.05 -29.81 13.81
CA LYS A 2 1.31 -30.20 14.23
C LYS A 2 1.94 -28.96 14.87
N GLN A 3 2.13 -28.95 16.19
CA GLN A 3 2.99 -27.98 16.85
C GLN A 3 4.36 -28.10 16.19
N TYR A 4 4.80 -27.02 15.54
CA TYR A 4 6.18 -26.93 15.09
C TYR A 4 7.02 -26.96 16.35
N ALA A 5 7.73 -28.08 16.58
CA ALA A 5 8.67 -28.20 17.67
C ALA A 5 9.62 -27.00 17.57
N THR A 6 9.57 -26.11 18.55
CA THR A 6 10.57 -25.05 18.67
C THR A 6 11.88 -25.76 18.95
N HIS A 7 12.72 -25.91 17.93
CA HIS A 7 14.10 -26.33 18.12
C HIS A 7 14.69 -25.43 19.22
N GLU A 8 15.30 -26.03 20.23
CA GLU A 8 15.94 -25.27 21.28
C GLU A 8 16.99 -24.37 20.63
N LEU A 9 16.82 -23.06 20.81
CA LEU A 9 17.79 -22.07 20.34
C LEU A 9 19.01 -22.15 21.23
N SER A 10 20.19 -22.15 20.63
CA SER A 10 21.44 -21.96 21.36
C SER A 10 21.38 -20.67 22.19
N VAL A 11 22.11 -20.62 23.30
CA VAL A 11 22.22 -19.42 24.15
C VAL A 11 22.63 -18.20 23.32
N GLU A 12 23.58 -18.37 22.40
CA GLU A 12 24.02 -17.32 21.47
C GLU A 12 22.89 -16.81 20.58
N GLN A 13 22.05 -17.71 20.07
CA GLN A 13 20.90 -17.34 19.23
C GLN A 13 19.81 -16.64 20.04
N GLN A 14 19.62 -17.02 21.31
CA GLN A 14 18.68 -16.34 22.20
C GLN A 14 19.14 -14.92 22.53
N LEU A 15 20.44 -14.75 22.82
CA LEU A 15 21.05 -13.44 23.05
C LEU A 15 20.92 -12.56 21.80
N TYR A 16 21.25 -13.10 20.63
CA TYR A 16 21.09 -12.40 19.35
C TYR A 16 19.62 -12.03 19.09
N TYR A 17 18.67 -12.95 19.29
CA TYR A 17 17.25 -12.66 19.13
C TYR A 17 16.79 -11.51 20.05
N LYS A 18 17.22 -11.53 21.32
CA LYS A 18 16.91 -10.46 22.27
C LYS A 18 17.50 -9.13 21.81
N GLU A 19 18.77 -9.12 21.42
CA GLU A 19 19.44 -7.90 20.97
C GLU A 19 18.80 -7.31 19.71
N ILE A 20 18.46 -8.15 18.73
CA ILE A 20 17.78 -7.71 17.50
C ILE A 20 16.39 -7.15 17.79
N THR A 21 15.60 -7.82 18.64
CA THR A 21 14.24 -7.36 18.95
C THR A 21 14.26 -6.06 19.74
N GLU A 22 15.18 -5.90 20.69
CA GLU A 22 15.39 -4.65 21.43
C GLU A 22 15.92 -3.53 20.52
N ALA A 23 16.89 -3.81 19.65
CA ALA A 23 17.44 -2.83 18.72
C ALA A 23 16.43 -2.34 17.68
N CYS A 24 15.57 -3.24 17.15
CA CYS A 24 14.53 -2.88 16.18
C CYS A 24 13.47 -1.94 16.77
N VAL A 25 13.19 -2.06 18.07
CA VAL A 25 12.14 -1.32 18.80
C VAL A 25 12.74 -0.17 19.62
N GLY A 26 14.06 -0.11 19.74
CA GLY A 26 14.81 0.85 20.55
C GLY A 26 14.76 2.29 20.02
N SER A 27 15.14 3.22 20.88
CA SER A 27 15.15 4.66 20.58
C SER A 27 16.27 5.08 19.63
N ASP A 28 17.42 4.39 19.66
CA ASP A 28 18.59 4.70 18.84
C ASP A 28 18.36 4.35 17.36
N GLU A 29 18.41 5.35 16.49
CA GLU A 29 18.18 5.18 15.05
C GLU A 29 19.31 4.42 14.36
N THR A 30 20.56 4.61 14.81
CA THR A 30 21.72 3.94 14.20
C THR A 30 21.65 2.44 14.46
N ARG A 31 21.48 2.06 15.73
CA ARG A 31 21.31 0.67 16.16
C ARG A 31 20.10 0.01 15.50
N ARG A 32 19.01 0.75 15.30
CA ARG A 32 17.82 0.26 14.60
C ARG A 32 18.11 -0.03 13.13
N SER A 33 18.83 0.86 12.44
CA SER A 33 19.22 0.68 11.05
C SER A 33 20.14 -0.53 10.86
N GLU A 34 21.11 -0.70 11.76
CA GLU A 34 22.02 -1.85 11.75
C GLU A 34 21.27 -3.17 11.98
N ALA A 35 20.34 -3.20 12.94
CA ALA A 35 19.52 -4.39 13.21
C ALA A 35 18.65 -4.76 12.00
N LEU A 36 18.01 -3.78 11.34
CA LEU A 36 17.22 -4.02 10.12
C LEU A 36 18.09 -4.51 8.95
N GLN A 37 19.31 -3.98 8.82
CA GLN A 37 20.26 -4.44 7.80
C GLN A 37 20.69 -5.89 8.07
N SER A 38 20.95 -6.23 9.33
CA SER A 38 21.28 -7.60 9.74
C SER A 38 20.13 -8.57 9.41
N LEU A 39 18.88 -8.19 9.72
CA LEU A 39 17.70 -8.99 9.36
C LEU A 39 17.56 -9.26 7.86
N THR A 40 18.01 -8.32 7.02
CA THR A 40 17.91 -8.43 5.56
C THR A 40 18.97 -9.37 4.99
N GLY A 41 20.16 -9.42 5.59
CA GLY A 41 21.31 -10.15 5.05
C GLY A 41 21.63 -11.49 5.73
N ASP A 42 21.16 -11.74 6.95
CA ASP A 42 21.59 -12.90 7.72
C ASP A 42 20.80 -14.17 7.34
N SER A 43 21.53 -15.18 6.87
CA SER A 43 21.02 -16.51 6.51
C SER A 43 20.79 -17.44 7.71
N GLY A 44 21.38 -17.14 8.87
CA GLY A 44 21.25 -17.92 10.11
C GLY A 44 19.91 -17.76 10.82
N LEU A 45 19.05 -16.84 10.36
CA LEU A 45 17.79 -16.48 11.02
C LEU A 45 16.68 -17.52 10.86
N HIS A 46 16.88 -18.55 10.03
CA HIS A 46 15.82 -19.52 9.71
C HIS A 46 15.20 -20.17 10.96
N GLN A 47 16.02 -20.49 11.98
CA GLN A 47 15.56 -21.10 13.22
C GLN A 47 14.82 -20.11 14.14
N MET A 48 15.12 -18.81 14.02
CA MET A 48 14.50 -17.73 14.80
C MET A 48 13.24 -17.16 14.14
N LEU A 49 13.09 -17.35 12.83
CA LEU A 49 12.01 -16.80 12.02
C LEU A 49 10.60 -17.00 12.61
N PRO A 50 10.17 -18.20 13.03
CA PRO A 50 8.85 -18.37 13.65
C PRO A 50 8.65 -17.47 14.88
N ARG A 51 9.70 -17.31 15.70
CA ARG A 51 9.66 -16.49 16.92
C ARG A 51 9.60 -14.99 16.58
N LEU A 52 10.33 -14.56 15.54
CA LEU A 52 10.27 -13.21 15.00
C LEU A 52 8.89 -12.89 14.42
N CYS A 53 8.28 -13.80 13.67
CA CYS A 53 6.93 -13.63 13.13
C CYS A 53 5.90 -13.44 14.25
N THR A 54 5.93 -14.30 15.28
CA THR A 54 5.02 -14.17 16.43
C THR A 54 5.29 -12.89 17.23
N PHE A 55 6.55 -12.50 17.41
CA PHE A 55 6.90 -11.23 18.06
C PHE A 55 6.29 -10.03 17.32
N ILE A 56 6.39 -10.01 15.99
CA ILE A 56 5.81 -8.94 15.18
C ILE A 56 4.28 -8.97 15.27
N SER A 57 3.65 -10.14 15.13
CA SER A 57 2.20 -10.27 15.14
C SER A 57 1.57 -9.91 16.48
N GLU A 58 2.12 -10.39 17.60
CA GLU A 58 1.66 -10.01 18.93
C GLU A 58 2.01 -8.55 19.25
N GLY A 59 3.19 -8.09 18.86
CA GLY A 59 3.61 -6.70 18.98
C GLY A 59 2.62 -5.75 18.29
N VAL A 60 2.18 -6.07 17.07
CA VAL A 60 1.17 -5.26 16.37
C VAL A 60 -0.17 -5.29 17.10
N LYS A 61 -0.65 -6.44 17.55
CA LYS A 61 -1.93 -6.54 18.27
C LYS A 61 -1.94 -5.65 19.51
N VAL A 62 -0.89 -5.72 20.33
CA VAL A 62 -0.77 -4.91 21.56
C VAL A 62 -0.66 -3.42 21.21
N ASN A 63 0.19 -3.06 20.24
CA ASN A 63 0.44 -1.66 19.91
C ASN A 63 -0.69 -0.99 19.14
N VAL A 64 -1.55 -1.75 18.46
CA VAL A 64 -2.82 -1.23 17.92
C VAL A 64 -3.77 -0.84 19.05
N VAL A 65 -3.87 -1.65 20.11
CA VAL A 65 -4.70 -1.32 21.28
C VAL A 65 -4.12 -0.14 22.06
N GLN A 66 -2.80 -0.10 22.20
CA GLN A 66 -2.09 1.02 22.86
C GLN A 66 -1.98 2.28 22.00
N ASN A 67 -2.40 2.23 20.73
CA ASN A 67 -2.29 3.32 19.75
C ASN A 67 -0.88 3.92 19.63
N ASN A 68 0.15 3.06 19.68
CA ASN A 68 1.55 3.47 19.60
C ASN A 68 2.04 3.42 18.14
N LEU A 69 1.90 4.54 17.43
CA LEU A 69 2.27 4.65 16.02
C LEU A 69 3.74 4.33 15.75
N ALA A 70 4.64 4.80 16.63
CA ALA A 70 6.08 4.63 16.44
C ALA A 70 6.46 3.14 16.41
N LEU A 71 5.93 2.37 17.37
CA LEU A 71 6.19 0.93 17.42
C LEU A 71 5.58 0.19 16.23
N LEU A 72 4.40 0.58 15.77
CA LEU A 72 3.82 0.00 14.55
C LEU A 72 4.69 0.26 13.31
N ILE A 73 5.28 1.46 13.19
CA ILE A 73 6.23 1.77 12.11
C ILE A 73 7.47 0.87 12.20
N TYR A 74 8.03 0.69 13.39
CA TYR A 74 9.22 -0.15 13.59
C TYR A 74 8.94 -1.61 13.26
N LEU A 75 7.80 -2.14 13.71
CA LEU A 75 7.37 -3.50 13.39
C LEU A 75 7.13 -3.70 11.89
N MET A 76 6.53 -2.73 11.20
CA MET A 76 6.38 -2.80 9.74
C MET A 76 7.73 -2.73 9.01
N ARG A 77 8.70 -1.94 9.50
CA ARG A 77 10.06 -1.91 8.94
C ARG A 77 10.76 -3.26 9.15
N MET A 78 10.52 -3.92 10.27
CA MET A 78 11.00 -5.27 10.53
C MET A 78 10.39 -6.28 9.55
N VAL A 79 9.08 -6.20 9.27
CA VAL A 79 8.43 -7.02 8.21
C VAL A 79 9.07 -6.78 6.85
N LYS A 80 9.38 -5.52 6.51
CA LYS A 80 10.08 -5.19 5.25
C LYS A 80 11.43 -5.90 5.15
N ALA A 81 12.27 -5.78 6.19
CA ALA A 81 13.59 -6.40 6.23
C ALA A 81 13.51 -7.93 6.06
N LEU A 82 12.54 -8.57 6.72
CA LEU A 82 12.31 -10.01 6.57
C LEU A 82 11.85 -10.38 5.14
N LEU A 83 11.01 -9.56 4.50
CA LEU A 83 10.55 -9.80 3.13
C LEU A 83 11.65 -9.61 2.07
N GLU A 84 12.66 -8.78 2.34
CA GLU A 84 13.79 -8.54 1.45
C GLU A 84 14.87 -9.62 1.56
N ASN A 85 14.89 -10.38 2.66
CA ASN A 85 15.84 -11.47 2.86
C ASN A 85 15.45 -12.70 2.03
N GLN A 86 16.14 -12.90 0.90
CA GLN A 86 15.91 -14.01 -0.03
C GLN A 86 16.31 -15.38 0.53
N THR A 87 17.12 -15.43 1.58
CA THR A 87 17.57 -16.68 2.20
C THR A 87 16.50 -17.31 3.11
N LEU A 88 15.44 -16.56 3.43
CA LEU A 88 14.37 -16.98 4.32
C LEU A 88 13.16 -17.52 3.56
N TYR A 89 12.71 -18.71 3.95
CA TYR A 89 11.48 -19.31 3.44
C TYR A 89 10.24 -18.75 4.14
N LEU A 90 9.89 -17.49 3.84
CA LEU A 90 8.73 -16.80 4.47
C LEU A 90 7.37 -17.39 4.09
N GLU A 91 7.27 -18.17 3.01
CA GLU A 91 6.00 -18.73 2.53
C GLU A 91 5.20 -19.46 3.62
N LYS A 92 5.89 -20.18 4.51
CA LYS A 92 5.27 -20.92 5.62
C LYS A 92 4.60 -20.00 6.64
N TYR A 93 5.04 -18.76 6.77
CA TYR A 93 4.61 -17.79 7.79
C TYR A 93 3.70 -16.68 7.23
N LEU A 94 3.43 -16.68 5.92
CA LEU A 94 2.57 -15.66 5.28
C LEU A 94 1.17 -15.60 5.88
N HIS A 95 0.64 -16.72 6.36
CA HIS A 95 -0.68 -16.78 7.00
C HIS A 95 -0.77 -15.96 8.30
N GLU A 96 0.36 -15.67 8.93
CA GLU A 96 0.48 -14.86 10.15
C GLU A 96 0.90 -13.41 9.82
N ILE A 97 1.82 -13.23 8.88
CA ILE A 97 2.29 -11.90 8.44
C ILE A 97 1.20 -11.11 7.69
N ILE A 98 0.47 -11.74 6.76
CA ILE A 98 -0.54 -11.05 5.94
C ILE A 98 -1.63 -10.41 6.81
N PRO A 99 -2.29 -11.11 7.77
CA PRO A 99 -3.25 -10.48 8.67
C PRO A 99 -2.65 -9.36 9.52
N THR A 100 -1.38 -9.48 9.90
CA THR A 100 -0.67 -8.47 10.69
C THR A 100 -0.52 -7.16 9.91
N VAL A 101 -0.05 -7.25 8.66
CA VAL A 101 0.06 -6.08 7.76
C VAL A 101 -1.32 -5.50 7.45
N ILE A 102 -2.32 -6.34 7.18
CA ILE A 102 -3.70 -5.90 6.94
C ILE A 102 -4.25 -5.13 8.15
N THR A 103 -3.97 -5.58 9.38
CA THR A 103 -4.42 -4.90 10.59
C THR A 103 -3.90 -3.46 10.65
N CYS A 104 -2.63 -3.23 10.31
CA CYS A 104 -2.05 -1.87 10.21
C CYS A 104 -2.68 -1.02 9.09
N ILE A 105 -3.25 -1.64 8.05
CA ILE A 105 -3.92 -0.95 6.94
C ILE A 105 -5.36 -0.57 7.31
N VAL A 106 -6.13 -1.51 7.87
CA VAL A 106 -7.59 -1.34 8.06
C VAL A 106 -8.00 -0.97 9.48
N SER A 107 -7.09 -0.90 10.45
CA SER A 107 -7.44 -0.53 11.83
C SER A 107 -8.15 0.82 11.87
N LYS A 108 -9.18 0.89 12.74
CA LYS A 108 -9.99 2.09 12.98
C LYS A 108 -9.17 3.19 13.64
N GLN A 109 -8.30 2.82 14.57
CA GLN A 109 -7.49 3.75 15.34
C GLN A 109 -6.08 3.17 15.45
N LEU A 110 -5.10 3.98 15.03
CA LEU A 110 -3.67 3.63 15.05
C LEU A 110 -2.88 4.59 15.98
N CYS A 111 -3.52 5.69 16.39
CA CYS A 111 -2.91 6.79 17.13
C CYS A 111 -3.92 7.37 18.12
N MET A 112 -3.41 7.97 19.20
CA MET A 112 -4.24 8.69 20.15
C MET A 112 -4.77 10.01 19.57
N ARG A 113 -4.03 10.63 18.65
CA ARG A 113 -4.41 11.89 17.98
C ARG A 113 -4.31 11.77 16.46
N PRO A 114 -5.40 11.37 15.78
CA PRO A 114 -5.39 11.20 14.32
C PRO A 114 -5.15 12.51 13.54
N ASP A 115 -5.33 13.68 14.16
CA ASP A 115 -5.12 14.99 13.52
C ASP A 115 -3.64 15.40 13.42
N ILE A 116 -2.78 14.88 14.30
CA ILE A 116 -1.37 15.28 14.40
C ILE A 116 -0.45 14.17 13.91
N ASP A 117 -0.81 12.91 14.19
CA ASP A 117 0.04 11.77 13.92
C ASP A 117 -0.10 11.31 12.46
N ASN A 118 1.05 11.08 11.80
CA ASN A 118 1.18 10.67 10.40
C ASN A 118 0.81 9.19 10.17
N HIS A 119 -0.36 8.78 10.64
CA HIS A 119 -0.91 7.43 10.43
C HIS A 119 -1.14 7.10 8.94
N TRP A 120 -1.30 8.12 8.09
CA TRP A 120 -1.36 7.98 6.62
C TRP A 120 -0.11 7.31 6.04
N ALA A 121 1.08 7.73 6.51
CA ALA A 121 2.34 7.18 6.04
C ALA A 121 2.51 5.71 6.41
N LEU A 122 2.05 5.30 7.60
CA LEU A 122 2.04 3.89 8.00
C LEU A 122 1.11 3.07 7.10
N ARG A 123 -0.11 3.57 6.80
CA ARG A 123 -1.05 2.86 5.93
C ARG A 123 -0.50 2.71 4.51
N ASP A 124 0.13 3.74 3.97
CA ASP A 124 0.79 3.68 2.65
C ASP A 124 1.96 2.70 2.65
N PHE A 125 2.80 2.74 3.69
CA PHE A 125 3.91 1.82 3.83
C PHE A 125 3.44 0.36 3.93
N ALA A 126 2.44 0.09 4.77
CA ALA A 126 1.85 -1.24 4.90
C ALA A 126 1.17 -1.71 3.60
N SER A 127 0.52 -0.81 2.85
CA SER A 127 -0.07 -1.10 1.54
C SER A 127 0.97 -1.55 0.52
N ARG A 128 2.13 -0.88 0.48
CA ARG A 128 3.27 -1.27 -0.37
C ARG A 128 3.86 -2.62 0.05
N LEU A 129 3.99 -2.88 1.35
CA LEU A 129 4.45 -4.19 1.85
C LEU A 129 3.49 -5.30 1.44
N LEU A 130 2.18 -5.07 1.56
CA LEU A 130 1.17 -6.04 1.13
C LEU A 130 1.26 -6.33 -0.38
N ALA A 131 1.51 -5.30 -1.19
CA ALA A 131 1.74 -5.46 -2.62
C ALA A 131 3.04 -6.23 -2.93
N GLN A 132 4.13 -5.98 -2.20
CA GLN A 132 5.37 -6.74 -2.31
C GLN A 132 5.16 -8.22 -1.96
N VAL A 133 4.40 -8.52 -0.90
CA VAL A 133 4.02 -9.90 -0.56
C VAL A 133 3.25 -10.56 -1.71
N CYS A 134 2.31 -9.83 -2.33
CA CYS A 134 1.56 -10.37 -3.46
C CYS A 134 2.45 -10.60 -4.68
N LYS A 135 3.40 -9.71 -4.97
CA LYS A 135 4.32 -9.87 -6.11
C LYS A 135 5.28 -11.05 -5.92
N ASN A 136 5.77 -11.25 -4.70
CA ASN A 136 6.81 -12.25 -4.43
C ASN A 136 6.25 -13.66 -4.23
N PHE A 137 5.04 -13.80 -3.67
CA PHE A 137 4.52 -15.10 -3.21
C PHE A 137 3.17 -15.51 -3.83
N ASN A 138 2.66 -14.77 -4.82
CA ASN A 138 1.42 -15.16 -5.48
C ASN A 138 1.66 -16.29 -6.48
N THR A 139 1.26 -17.49 -6.08
CA THR A 139 1.25 -18.69 -6.93
C THR A 139 -0.19 -19.14 -7.15
N SER A 140 -0.47 -19.78 -8.29
CA SER A 140 -1.80 -20.32 -8.66
C SER A 140 -2.38 -21.28 -7.62
N THR A 141 -1.54 -21.88 -6.78
CA THR A 141 -1.92 -22.79 -5.70
C THR A 141 -2.37 -22.06 -4.42
N ASN A 142 -1.75 -20.93 -4.09
CA ASN A 142 -2.00 -20.21 -2.83
C ASN A 142 -3.09 -19.13 -2.97
N ASN A 143 -3.27 -18.57 -4.18
CA ASN A 143 -4.32 -17.57 -4.47
C ASN A 143 -4.35 -16.40 -3.48
N ILE A 144 -3.17 -16.00 -2.98
CA ILE A 144 -3.00 -14.94 -1.97
C ILE A 144 -3.63 -13.64 -2.45
N GLN A 145 -3.33 -13.24 -3.70
CA GLN A 145 -3.82 -12.00 -4.27
C GLN A 145 -5.36 -11.98 -4.32
N THR A 146 -6.01 -13.09 -4.69
CA THR A 146 -7.48 -13.19 -4.71
C THR A 146 -8.07 -13.05 -3.31
N ARG A 147 -7.46 -13.70 -2.30
CA ARG A 147 -7.93 -13.63 -0.90
C ARG A 147 -7.79 -12.21 -0.34
N ILE A 148 -6.65 -11.56 -0.55
CA ILE A 148 -6.39 -10.19 -0.12
C ILE A 148 -7.34 -9.22 -0.82
N THR A 149 -7.48 -9.31 -2.14
CA THR A 149 -8.36 -8.43 -2.92
C THR A 149 -9.82 -8.55 -2.46
N ARG A 150 -10.30 -9.77 -2.20
CA ARG A 150 -11.65 -9.99 -1.65
C ARG A 150 -11.82 -9.37 -0.27
N LEU A 151 -10.83 -9.51 0.61
CA LEU A 151 -10.88 -8.95 1.95
C LEU A 151 -10.89 -7.41 1.93
N LEU A 152 -9.99 -6.80 1.16
CA LEU A 152 -9.94 -5.34 1.00
C LEU A 152 -11.21 -4.78 0.33
N SER A 153 -11.76 -5.49 -0.66
CA SER A 153 -13.02 -5.11 -1.30
C SER A 153 -14.18 -5.11 -0.31
N ARG A 154 -14.29 -6.16 0.53
CA ARG A 154 -15.30 -6.24 1.60
C ARG A 154 -15.13 -5.14 2.65
N ALA A 155 -13.90 -4.76 2.97
CA ALA A 155 -13.64 -3.63 3.87
C ALA A 155 -14.15 -2.32 3.23
N LEU A 156 -13.90 -2.11 1.94
CA LEU A 156 -14.37 -0.92 1.22
C LEU A 156 -15.90 -0.86 1.04
N ASP A 157 -16.57 -2.02 0.93
CA ASP A 157 -18.04 -2.12 0.92
C ASP A 157 -18.68 -1.77 2.26
N ASN A 158 -17.95 -1.89 3.37
CA ASN A 158 -18.52 -1.74 4.69
C ASN A 158 -18.67 -0.25 5.06
N GLU A 159 -19.89 0.26 4.96
CA GLU A 159 -20.23 1.65 5.25
C GLU A 159 -20.00 2.07 6.70
N LYS A 160 -19.92 1.10 7.64
CA LYS A 160 -19.65 1.37 9.05
C LYS A 160 -18.18 1.63 9.36
N LEU A 161 -17.28 1.41 8.39
CA LEU A 161 -15.85 1.64 8.61
C LEU A 161 -15.50 3.12 8.49
N PRO A 162 -14.61 3.62 9.38
CA PRO A 162 -14.08 4.97 9.26
C PRO A 162 -13.44 5.23 7.90
N LEU A 163 -13.50 6.48 7.44
CA LEU A 163 -12.87 6.92 6.19
C LEU A 163 -11.36 6.62 6.14
N SER A 164 -10.66 6.66 7.28
CA SER A 164 -9.25 6.30 7.36
C SER A 164 -9.00 4.81 7.03
N SER A 165 -9.86 3.91 7.48
CA SER A 165 -9.83 2.48 7.11
C SER A 165 -10.17 2.25 5.64
N GLN A 166 -11.12 3.02 5.09
CA GLN A 166 -11.45 2.97 3.67
C GLN A 166 -10.28 3.46 2.80
N TYR A 167 -9.58 4.53 3.23
CA TYR A 167 -8.35 4.99 2.59
C TYR A 167 -7.29 3.89 2.56
N GLY A 168 -7.03 3.23 3.70
CA GLY A 168 -6.05 2.15 3.77
C GLY A 168 -6.40 1.01 2.81
N ALA A 169 -7.66 0.57 2.81
CA ALA A 169 -8.12 -0.46 1.90
C ALA A 169 -7.98 -0.06 0.43
N LEU A 170 -8.29 1.20 0.09
CA LEU A 170 -8.13 1.74 -1.25
C LEU A 170 -6.65 1.84 -1.66
N SER A 171 -5.78 2.35 -0.79
CA SER A 171 -4.33 2.44 -1.01
C SER A 171 -3.74 1.06 -1.29
N ALA A 172 -4.13 0.05 -0.51
CA ALA A 172 -3.73 -1.33 -0.74
C ALA A 172 -4.22 -1.88 -2.08
N LEU A 173 -5.50 -1.69 -2.43
CA LEU A 173 -6.03 -2.12 -3.74
C LEU A 173 -5.32 -1.44 -4.92
N CYS A 174 -4.96 -0.18 -4.76
CA CYS A 174 -4.18 0.59 -5.72
C CYS A 174 -2.78 0.01 -5.93
N GLU A 175 -2.08 -0.40 -4.87
CA GLU A 175 -0.72 -0.95 -4.98
C GLU A 175 -0.66 -2.38 -5.57
N LEU A 176 -1.78 -3.12 -5.60
CA LEU A 176 -1.84 -4.48 -6.14
C LEU A 176 -1.68 -4.59 -7.66
N GLY A 177 -1.94 -3.51 -8.42
CA GLY A 177 -1.72 -3.45 -9.88
C GLY A 177 -2.90 -2.92 -10.69
N SER A 178 -2.65 -2.62 -11.97
CA SER A 178 -3.59 -1.97 -12.89
C SER A 178 -4.84 -2.81 -13.19
N GLU A 179 -4.72 -4.13 -13.24
CA GLU A 179 -5.85 -5.04 -13.47
C GLU A 179 -6.83 -5.04 -12.29
N VAL A 180 -6.31 -5.06 -11.05
CA VAL A 180 -7.11 -4.98 -9.82
C VAL A 180 -7.77 -3.61 -9.71
N GLN A 181 -7.03 -2.54 -10.03
CA GLN A 181 -7.59 -1.18 -10.10
C GLN A 181 -8.76 -1.12 -11.10
N ARG A 182 -8.59 -1.68 -12.31
CA ARG A 182 -9.67 -1.73 -13.31
C ARG A 182 -10.88 -2.53 -12.84
N ALA A 183 -10.67 -3.70 -12.25
CA ALA A 183 -11.77 -4.59 -11.90
C ALA A 183 -12.56 -4.10 -10.67
N PHE A 184 -11.88 -3.53 -9.67
CA PHE A 184 -12.47 -3.20 -8.37
C PHE A 184 -12.58 -1.69 -8.13
N VAL A 185 -11.51 -0.92 -8.36
CA VAL A 185 -11.51 0.52 -8.05
C VAL A 185 -12.42 1.28 -9.02
N TYR A 186 -12.37 0.97 -10.32
CA TYR A 186 -13.20 1.65 -11.33
C TYR A 186 -14.71 1.57 -11.01
N LYS A 187 -15.21 0.36 -10.72
CA LYS A 187 -16.64 0.14 -10.41
C LYS A 187 -17.10 0.87 -9.14
N ARG A 188 -16.18 1.17 -8.24
CA ARG A 188 -16.44 1.77 -6.93
C ARG A 188 -16.15 3.27 -6.90
N LEU A 189 -15.58 3.81 -7.97
CA LEU A 189 -15.11 5.19 -8.01
C LEU A 189 -16.27 6.20 -7.86
N ALA A 190 -17.43 5.92 -8.45
CA ALA A 190 -18.63 6.73 -8.29
C ALA A 190 -19.12 6.77 -6.83
N MET A 191 -19.21 5.61 -6.18
CA MET A 191 -19.61 5.49 -4.77
C MET A 191 -18.63 6.21 -3.83
N ILE A 192 -17.33 6.05 -4.07
CA ILE A 192 -16.29 6.73 -3.26
C ILE A 192 -16.35 8.26 -3.48
N GLY A 193 -16.57 8.70 -4.73
CA GLY A 193 -16.72 10.11 -5.06
C GLY A 193 -17.91 10.77 -4.35
N GLU A 194 -19.05 10.07 -4.29
CA GLU A 194 -20.23 10.56 -3.58
C GLU A 194 -19.99 10.62 -2.06
N LYS A 195 -19.31 9.62 -1.48
CA LYS A 195 -18.91 9.66 -0.06
C LYS A 195 -17.98 10.83 0.26
N ILE A 196 -16.99 11.11 -0.59
CA ILE A 196 -16.10 12.27 -0.44
C ILE A 196 -16.91 13.57 -0.48
N ARG A 197 -17.87 13.67 -1.40
CA ARG A 197 -18.75 14.84 -1.53
C ARG A 197 -19.57 15.05 -0.27
N GLN A 198 -20.24 14.01 0.24
CA GLN A 198 -21.05 14.09 1.46
C GLN A 198 -20.25 14.53 2.68
N VAL A 199 -19.00 14.09 2.83
CA VAL A 199 -18.13 14.50 3.94
C VAL A 199 -17.62 15.94 3.77
N THR A 200 -17.33 16.34 2.53
CA THR A 200 -16.82 17.67 2.21
C THR A 200 -17.90 18.75 2.34
N GLU A 201 -19.10 18.49 1.79
CA GLU A 201 -20.23 19.42 1.75
C GLU A 201 -21.12 19.30 3.01
N GLY A 202 -21.26 18.12 3.60
CA GLY A 202 -22.13 17.84 4.75
C GLY A 202 -21.53 18.18 6.12
N GLY A 203 -20.37 18.83 6.18
CA GLY A 203 -19.81 19.33 7.44
C GLY A 203 -19.16 18.26 8.33
N GLY A 204 -18.50 17.26 7.75
CA GLY A 204 -17.77 16.22 8.51
C GLY A 204 -16.64 16.78 9.41
N ASN A 205 -16.19 15.97 10.36
CA ASN A 205 -15.12 16.32 11.29
C ASN A 205 -13.80 16.62 10.55
N SER A 206 -12.88 17.37 11.18
CA SER A 206 -11.57 17.74 10.59
C SER A 206 -10.80 16.51 10.07
N VAL A 207 -10.75 15.43 10.86
CA VAL A 207 -10.15 14.14 10.49
C VAL A 207 -10.79 13.53 9.24
N GLU A 208 -12.12 13.59 9.13
CA GLU A 208 -12.86 13.01 8.01
C GLU A 208 -12.67 13.82 6.73
N LYS A 209 -12.60 15.15 6.84
CA LYS A 209 -12.25 16.04 5.72
C LYS A 209 -10.83 15.79 5.23
N SER A 210 -9.86 15.67 6.15
CA SER A 210 -8.48 15.30 5.81
C SER A 210 -8.42 13.92 5.14
N ALA A 211 -9.14 12.93 5.68
CA ALA A 211 -9.25 11.61 5.06
C ALA A 211 -9.82 11.67 3.64
N ALA A 212 -10.89 12.45 3.43
CA ALA A 212 -11.51 12.63 2.13
C ALA A 212 -10.55 13.28 1.11
N ASP A 213 -9.73 14.25 1.55
CA ASP A 213 -8.70 14.87 0.72
C ASP A 213 -7.57 13.89 0.37
N HIS A 214 -7.08 13.11 1.33
CA HIS A 214 -6.08 12.06 1.07
C HIS A 214 -6.60 10.99 0.09
N ILE A 215 -7.86 10.55 0.24
CA ILE A 215 -8.51 9.63 -0.70
C ILE A 215 -8.59 10.26 -2.10
N ARG A 216 -9.00 11.52 -2.18
CA ARG A 216 -9.07 12.26 -3.46
C ARG A 216 -7.70 12.35 -4.13
N ASN A 217 -6.66 12.73 -3.39
CA ASN A 217 -5.30 12.84 -3.90
C ASN A 217 -4.74 11.49 -4.35
N LEU A 218 -5.02 10.42 -3.60
CA LEU A 218 -4.65 9.06 -3.97
C LEU A 218 -5.30 8.63 -5.29
N ILE A 219 -6.61 8.87 -5.43
CA ILE A 219 -7.39 8.59 -6.64
C ILE A 219 -6.82 9.36 -7.83
N ILE A 220 -6.60 10.66 -7.68
CA ILE A 220 -6.04 11.54 -8.71
C ILE A 220 -4.63 11.09 -9.12
N ARG A 221 -3.83 10.54 -8.20
CA ARG A 221 -2.47 10.07 -8.50
C ARG A 221 -2.47 8.73 -9.23
N VAL A 222 -3.30 7.77 -8.79
CA VAL A 222 -3.17 6.36 -9.21
C VAL A 222 -4.06 6.01 -10.39
N ILE A 223 -5.25 6.60 -10.48
CA ILE A 223 -6.25 6.22 -11.48
C ILE A 223 -5.95 6.72 -12.91
N PRO A 224 -5.35 7.91 -13.17
CA PRO A 224 -5.10 8.38 -14.53
C PRO A 224 -4.33 7.45 -15.47
N PRO A 225 -3.20 6.81 -15.07
CA PRO A 225 -2.50 5.89 -15.96
C PRO A 225 -3.34 4.65 -16.31
N THR A 226 -4.19 4.20 -15.38
CA THR A 226 -5.10 3.06 -15.60
C THR A 226 -6.29 3.45 -16.48
N LEU A 227 -6.81 4.68 -16.35
CA LEU A 227 -7.85 5.20 -17.25
C LEU A 227 -7.33 5.44 -18.67
N LYS A 228 -6.07 5.87 -18.82
CA LYS A 228 -5.41 6.01 -20.14
C LYS A 228 -5.38 4.68 -20.91
N LEU A 229 -5.25 3.56 -20.21
CA LEU A 229 -5.23 2.21 -20.82
C LEU A 229 -6.62 1.72 -21.22
N ILE A 230 -7.68 2.24 -20.60
CA ILE A 230 -9.07 1.78 -20.78
C ILE A 230 -9.85 2.64 -21.78
N ARG A 231 -9.64 3.97 -21.81
CA ARG A 231 -10.32 4.91 -22.71
C ARG A 231 -9.43 5.38 -23.86
N GLN A 232 -9.74 4.94 -25.08
CA GLN A 232 -9.31 5.62 -26.32
C GLN A 232 -10.20 6.86 -26.56
N THR A 233 -9.66 7.86 -27.26
CA THR A 233 -10.27 9.19 -27.52
C THR A 233 -11.72 9.10 -28.00
N PRO A 234 -12.62 10.04 -27.61
CA PRO A 234 -12.40 11.37 -27.01
C PRO A 234 -12.65 11.45 -25.49
N ASP A 235 -11.87 12.28 -24.78
CA ASP A 235 -12.08 12.57 -23.35
C ASP A 235 -13.14 13.68 -23.19
N ILE A 236 -14.41 13.31 -23.01
CA ILE A 236 -15.51 14.27 -22.85
C ILE A 236 -15.71 14.55 -21.35
N LEU A 237 -15.58 15.81 -20.94
CA LEU A 237 -15.79 16.29 -19.57
C LEU A 237 -17.14 15.86 -18.97
N ASP A 238 -18.19 15.82 -19.80
CA ASP A 238 -19.54 15.41 -19.38
C ASP A 238 -19.66 13.90 -19.11
N GLU A 239 -18.91 13.03 -19.81
CA GLU A 239 -18.86 11.61 -19.44
C GLU A 239 -18.13 11.39 -18.11
N TYR A 240 -17.04 12.14 -17.86
CA TYR A 240 -16.35 12.08 -16.57
C TYR A 240 -17.21 12.63 -15.43
N ARG A 241 -18.06 13.62 -15.70
CA ARG A 241 -19.01 14.18 -14.73
C ARG A 241 -20.20 13.25 -14.48
N ASN A 242 -20.65 12.52 -15.50
CA ASN A 242 -21.71 11.51 -15.38
C ASN A 242 -21.22 10.21 -14.72
N ASP A 243 -20.01 9.75 -15.03
CA ASP A 243 -19.46 8.50 -14.50
C ASP A 243 -18.87 8.65 -13.08
N PHE A 244 -18.31 9.82 -12.75
CA PHE A 244 -17.55 10.03 -11.50
C PHE A 244 -18.03 11.21 -10.65
N GLY A 245 -19.12 11.88 -11.05
CA GLY A 245 -19.75 12.95 -10.29
C GLY A 245 -18.76 14.06 -9.91
N PHE A 246 -18.61 14.31 -8.62
CA PHE A 246 -17.74 15.35 -8.06
C PHE A 246 -16.24 15.18 -8.38
N LEU A 247 -15.78 13.95 -8.62
CA LEU A 247 -14.38 13.68 -8.98
C LEU A 247 -14.11 13.90 -10.48
N GLY A 248 -15.15 14.03 -11.31
CA GLY A 248 -15.06 14.11 -12.77
C GLY A 248 -14.10 15.19 -13.29
N PRO A 249 -14.22 16.47 -12.86
CA PRO A 249 -13.33 17.54 -13.34
C PRO A 249 -11.87 17.34 -12.93
N SER A 250 -11.64 16.84 -11.70
CA SER A 250 -10.30 16.59 -11.17
C SER A 250 -9.62 15.39 -11.83
N LEU A 251 -10.38 14.32 -12.09
CA LEU A 251 -9.91 13.14 -12.82
C LEU A 251 -9.63 13.48 -14.29
N HIS A 252 -10.48 14.26 -14.95
CA HIS A 252 -10.24 14.74 -16.31
C HIS A 252 -8.94 15.55 -16.40
N ALA A 253 -8.75 16.53 -15.50
CA ALA A 253 -7.52 17.33 -15.46
C ALA A 253 -6.25 16.49 -15.19
N ALA A 254 -6.37 15.40 -14.41
CA ALA A 254 -5.28 14.50 -14.10
C ALA A 254 -4.97 13.52 -15.25
N VAL A 255 -6.00 13.04 -15.95
CA VAL A 255 -5.86 12.21 -17.17
C VAL A 255 -5.25 13.03 -18.30
N VAL A 256 -5.69 14.27 -18.52
CA VAL A 256 -5.11 15.19 -19.51
C VAL A 256 -3.64 15.48 -19.21
N ARG A 257 -3.29 15.73 -17.93
CA ARG A 257 -1.88 15.90 -17.49
C ARG A 257 -1.04 14.63 -17.69
N SER A 258 -1.59 13.46 -17.39
CA SER A 258 -0.91 12.17 -17.59
C SER A 258 -0.69 11.86 -19.07
N ARG A 259 -1.59 12.32 -19.96
CA ARG A 259 -1.43 12.19 -21.42
C ARG A 259 -0.39 13.16 -21.98
N THR A 260 -0.35 14.42 -21.54
CA THR A 260 0.63 15.43 -21.99
C THR A 260 2.05 15.12 -21.52
N ALA A 261 2.24 14.62 -20.29
CA ALA A 261 3.55 14.22 -19.77
C ALA A 261 4.18 13.00 -20.49
N ALA A 262 3.38 12.23 -21.23
CA ALA A 262 3.83 11.06 -21.99
C ALA A 262 4.17 11.37 -23.46
N THR A 263 4.17 12.64 -23.86
CA THR A 263 4.66 13.07 -25.18
C THR A 263 6.13 13.46 -25.02
N PRO A 264 7.10 12.58 -25.33
CA PRO A 264 8.47 13.04 -25.49
C PRO A 264 8.49 14.01 -26.67
N ILE A 265 8.98 15.23 -26.40
CA ILE A 265 9.30 16.22 -27.42
C ILE A 265 10.35 15.57 -28.32
N LEU A 266 9.95 15.14 -29.51
CA LEU A 266 10.88 14.81 -30.58
C LEU A 266 11.70 16.09 -30.86
N PRO A 267 13.04 16.07 -30.74
CA PRO A 267 13.83 17.20 -31.19
C PRO A 267 13.62 17.37 -32.70
N GLN A 268 13.16 18.54 -33.12
CA GLN A 268 13.12 18.92 -34.53
C GLN A 268 14.56 18.96 -35.05
N ILE A 269 14.94 17.91 -35.78
CA ILE A 269 16.16 17.90 -36.59
C ILE A 269 15.80 18.54 -37.93
N GLY A 270 16.56 19.57 -38.30
CA GLY A 270 16.24 20.55 -39.33
C GLY A 270 15.90 19.98 -40.70
N GLY A 271 14.87 20.57 -41.31
CA GLY A 271 14.57 20.41 -42.72
C GLY A 271 15.64 21.10 -43.58
N GLN A 272 16.57 20.32 -44.11
CA GLN A 272 17.36 20.73 -45.26
C GLN A 272 16.59 20.39 -46.54
N GLN A 273 16.32 21.44 -47.31
CA GLN A 273 15.64 21.44 -48.60
C GLN A 273 16.35 20.54 -49.62
N LEU A 274 15.58 19.76 -50.38
CA LEU A 274 15.91 19.41 -51.77
C LEU A 274 14.78 19.92 -52.68
N PRO A 275 15.08 20.74 -53.72
CA PRO A 275 14.08 21.18 -54.65
C PRO A 275 13.81 20.10 -55.71
N SER A 276 12.53 19.95 -56.02
CA SER A 276 11.99 19.21 -57.16
C SER A 276 12.13 20.00 -58.46
N SER A 277 12.54 19.31 -59.53
CA SER A 277 12.37 19.72 -60.93
C SER A 277 12.67 18.51 -61.82
N THR A 278 11.98 18.15 -62.91
CA THR A 278 10.68 18.46 -63.52
C THR A 278 10.54 17.36 -64.59
N THR A 279 9.30 16.98 -64.94
CA THR A 279 8.85 16.46 -66.25
C THR A 279 9.75 16.97 -67.40
N THR A 280 10.25 16.17 -68.35
CA THR A 280 9.57 15.39 -69.40
C THR A 280 10.60 14.47 -70.07
#